data_AF-A0A829R423-F1
#
_entry.id   AF-A0A829R423-F1
#
_cell.length_a   1.000
_cell.length_b   1.000
_cell.length_c   1.000
_cell.angle_alpha   90.00
_cell.angle_beta   90.00
_cell.angle_gamma   90.00
#
_symmetry.space_group_name_H-M   'P 1'
#
loop_
_entity.id
_entity.type
_entity.pdbx_description
1 polymer ?
#
loop_
_entity_poly.entity_id
_entity_poly.type
_entity_poly.pdbx_seq_one_letter_code
_entity_poly.pdbx_strand_id
1 'polypeptide(L)' 'MLNPAEVKINEESVLKWMHNGAKPSDTVRNLFSNEGIMEKFHNQKLGK' A
#
# COMPACT_ATOMS: atom_id res chain seq x y z
N MET A 1 13.65 -15.69 -19.96
CA MET A 1 13.14 -15.73 -18.58
C MET A 1 12.83 -14.29 -18.20
N LEU A 2 11.58 -13.96 -17.87
CA LEU A 2 11.22 -12.62 -17.41
C LEU A 2 11.51 -12.56 -15.91
N ASN A 3 12.49 -11.77 -15.52
CA ASN A 3 12.74 -11.51 -14.11
C ASN A 3 11.61 -10.61 -13.58
N PRO A 4 11.00 -10.94 -12.44
CA PRO A 4 10.01 -10.06 -11.84
C PRO A 4 10.64 -8.69 -11.57
N ALA A 5 9.91 -7.63 -11.87
CA ALA A 5 10.35 -6.28 -11.59
C ALA A 5 10.52 -6.09 -10.08
N GLU A 6 11.67 -5.59 -9.65
CA GLU A 6 11.89 -5.24 -8.25
C GLU A 6 11.14 -3.93 -7.94
N VAL A 7 10.20 -3.99 -7.00
CA VAL A 7 9.43 -2.83 -6.55
C VAL A 7 9.77 -2.56 -5.09
N LYS A 8 10.36 -1.39 -4.81
CA LYS A 8 10.66 -0.95 -3.43
C LYS A 8 9.57 0.00 -2.97
N ILE A 9 8.85 -0.38 -1.91
CA ILE A 9 7.77 0.42 -1.33
C ILE A 9 8.17 0.87 0.06
N ASN A 10 8.12 2.18 0.31
CA ASN A 10 8.27 2.75 1.65
C ASN A 10 6.89 2.80 2.32
N GLU A 11 6.63 1.80 3.15
CA GLU A 11 5.35 1.64 3.84
C GLU A 11 4.95 2.85 4.70
N GLU A 12 5.88 3.42 5.47
CA GLU A 12 5.60 4.56 6.35
C GLU A 12 5.09 5.77 5.56
N SER A 13 5.76 6.06 4.44
CA SER A 13 5.35 7.14 3.54
C SER A 13 3.98 6.86 2.93
N VAL A 14 3.72 5.63 2.49
CA VAL A 14 2.42 5.24 1.91
C VAL A 14 1.30 5.45 2.92
N LEU A 15 1.45 4.95 4.15
CA LEU A 15 0.45 5.11 5.21
C LEU A 15 0.19 6.59 5.51
N LYS A 16 1.24 7.42 5.61
CA LYS A 16 1.10 8.86 5.80
C LYS A 16 0.26 9.51 4.69
N TRP A 17 0.53 9.19 3.42
CA TRP A 17 -0.22 9.75 2.30
C TRP A 17 -1.67 9.26 2.27
N MET A 18 -1.90 7.98 2.58
CA MET A 18 -3.25 7.42 2.64
C MET A 18 -4.09 8.05 3.76
N HIS A 19 -3.48 8.33 4.93
CA HIS A 19 -4.13 9.09 6.02
C HIS A 19 -4.47 10.52 5.60
N ASN A 20 -3.64 11.13 4.75
CA ASN A 20 -3.91 12.45 4.17
C ASN A 20 -4.95 12.43 3.02
N GLY A 21 -5.55 11.27 2.71
CA GLY A 21 -6.60 11.14 1.70
C GLY A 21 -6.12 10.75 0.30
N ALA A 22 -4.86 10.33 0.15
CA ALA A 22 -4.37 9.80 -1.13
C ALA A 22 -5.14 8.53 -1.54
N LYS A 23 -5.46 8.43 -2.84
CA LYS A 23 -6.13 7.27 -3.43
C LYS A 23 -5.17 6.56 -4.39
N PRO A 24 -4.78 5.30 -4.14
CA PRO A 24 -3.95 4.56 -5.07
C PRO A 24 -4.74 4.19 -6.33
N SER A 25 -4.06 4.14 -7.47
CA SER A 25 -4.59 3.57 -8.72
C SER A 25 -4.74 2.05 -8.60
N ASP A 26 -5.41 1.42 -9.56
CA ASP A 26 -5.76 -0.01 -9.45
C ASP A 26 -4.53 -0.93 -9.37
N THR A 27 -3.52 -0.69 -10.21
CA THR A 27 -2.27 -1.45 -10.16
C THR A 27 -1.50 -1.21 -8.85
N VAL A 28 -1.45 0.04 -8.38
CA VAL A 28 -0.76 0.40 -7.13
C VAL A 28 -1.48 -0.18 -5.92
N ARG A 29 -2.81 -0.24 -5.94
CA ARG A 29 -3.60 -0.88 -4.90
C ARG A 29 -3.29 -2.37 -4.81
N ASN A 30 -3.17 -3.05 -5.95
CA ASN A 30 -2.77 -4.47 -5.97
C ASN A 30 -1.37 -4.67 -5.38
N LEU A 31 -0.42 -3.79 -5.70
CA LEU A 31 0.91 -3.82 -5.08
C LEU A 31 0.83 -3.62 -3.56
N PHE A 32 0.10 -2.61 -3.09
CA PHE A 32 -0.05 -2.35 -1.65
C PHE A 32 -0.80 -3.47 -0.91
N SER A 33 -1.75 -4.13 -1.57
CA SER A 33 -2.44 -5.30 -1.01
C SER A 33 -1.50 -6.50 -0.91
N ASN A 34 -0.67 -6.75 -1.93
CA ASN A 34 0.32 -7.83 -1.91
C ASN A 34 1.36 -7.64 -0.80
N GLU A 35 1.71 -6.39 -0.51
CA GLU A 35 2.61 -6.01 0.60
C GLU A 35 1.90 -5.90 1.97
N GLY A 36 0.58 -6.15 2.06
CA GLY A 36 -0.18 -6.07 3.33
C GLY A 36 -0.48 -4.65 3.83
N ILE A 37 -0.09 -3.61 3.10
CA ILE A 37 -0.26 -2.20 3.48
C ILE A 37 -1.74 -1.80 3.53
N MET A 38 -2.54 -2.29 2.57
CA MET A 38 -3.98 -2.00 2.52
C MET A 38 -4.72 -2.56 3.74
N GLU A 39 -4.34 -3.74 4.21
CA GLU A 39 -4.90 -4.36 5.42
C GLU A 39 -4.51 -3.56 6.66
N LYS A 40 -3.23 -3.20 6.79
CA LYS A 40 -2.74 -2.37 7.90
C LYS A 40 -3.46 -1.02 7.95
N PHE A 41 -3.60 -0.34 6.82
CA PHE A 41 -4.34 0.92 6.73
C PHE A 41 -5.80 0.76 7.14
N HIS A 42 -6.46 -0.33 6.72
CA HIS A 42 -7.83 -0.64 7.09
C HIS A 42 -7.98 -0.86 8.61
N ASN A 43 -7.09 -1.66 9.21
CA ASN A 43 -7.09 -1.93 10.65
C ASN A 43 -6.86 -0.64 11.47
N GLN A 44 -5.91 0.19 11.05
CA GLN A 44 -5.66 1.50 11.67
C GLN A 44 -6.88 2.42 11.64
N LYS A 45 -7.61 2.44 10.52
CA LYS A 45 -8.81 3.29 10.36
C LYS A 45 -9.99 2.78 11.19
N LEU A 46 -10.11 1.46 11.37
CA LEU A 46 -11.15 0.85 12.20
C LEU A 46 -10.85 0.89 13.70
N GLY A 47 -9.66 1.34 14.11
CA GLY A 47 -9.28 1.47 15.51
C GLY A 47 -9.21 0.13 16.25
N LYS A 48 -8.88 -0.95 15.54
CA LYS A 48 -8.58 -2.27 16.13
C LYS A 48 -7.09 -2.48 16.30
#